data_AF-A0A927Q1T3-F1
#
_entry.id   AF-A0A927Q1T3-F1
#
_cell.length_a   1.000
_cell.length_b   1.000
_cell.length_c   1.000
_cell.angle_alpha   90.00
_cell.angle_beta   90.00
_cell.angle_gamma   90.00
#
_symmetry.space_group_name_H-M   'P 1'
#
loop_
_entity.id
_entity.type
_entity.pdbx_description
1 polymer ?
#
loop_
_entity_poly.entity_id
_entity_poly.type
_entity_poly.pdbx_seq_one_letter_code
_entity_poly.pdbx_strand_id
1 'polypeptide(L)'
;MARTWPDATSVGARGELPVRKGLTVTEDGTVLADVEIRGQLTIDADRVVVRNVRVVSEGYYAILVSGRDVLIEDSTLTGGPESTASLAAAEGGQFVARRLDVSGAEDGVRLADDCVLADSFVHDLSGGDGRHNDGVTADGHSGWSITGNTILNAHDQTAAVWVGDARYGPSSGVLEGNLIGGGGYSVYAGPGGADGGIQVRDNAFSTRFWPSSGHWGVVANWTAEGNLWSANVWADGPEMGERVTP
;
A
#
# COMPACT_ATOMS: atom_id res chain seq x y z
N MET A 1 14.14 -12.39 17.83
CA MET A 1 14.79 -11.15 17.36
C MET A 1 13.70 -10.09 17.26
N ALA A 2 13.95 -8.84 17.64
CA ALA A 2 12.97 -7.77 17.41
C ALA A 2 12.73 -7.66 15.89
N ARG A 3 11.47 -7.66 15.47
CA ARG A 3 11.11 -7.49 14.06
C ARG A 3 11.46 -6.05 13.65
N THR A 4 12.20 -5.90 12.56
CA THR A 4 12.52 -4.59 11.96
C THR A 4 11.67 -4.43 10.71
N TRP A 5 10.96 -3.32 10.59
CA TRP A 5 10.15 -3.02 9.42
C TRP A 5 10.84 -2.01 8.50
N PRO A 6 10.49 -1.98 7.20
CA PRO A 6 11.05 -1.04 6.24
C PRO A 6 10.86 0.43 6.63
N ASP A 7 11.88 1.24 6.36
CA ASP A 7 11.84 2.69 6.36
C ASP A 7 12.60 3.27 5.15
N ALA A 8 12.57 4.59 4.96
CA ALA A 8 13.22 5.29 3.86
C ALA A 8 14.75 5.07 3.75
N THR A 9 15.41 4.51 4.77
CA THR A 9 16.85 4.16 4.71
C THR A 9 17.10 2.75 4.19
N SER A 10 16.07 1.88 4.25
CA SER A 10 16.15 0.48 3.89
C SER A 10 15.62 0.16 2.48
N VAL A 11 14.67 0.95 1.98
CA VAL A 11 13.95 0.71 0.70
C VAL A 11 14.12 1.86 -0.29
N GLY A 12 13.51 1.74 -1.47
CA GLY A 12 13.51 2.78 -2.49
C GLY A 12 14.71 2.74 -3.44
N ALA A 13 14.66 3.64 -4.43
CA ALA A 13 15.67 3.78 -5.46
C ALA A 13 16.97 4.41 -4.92
N ARG A 14 18.11 3.93 -5.42
CA ARG A 14 19.45 4.26 -4.96
C ARG A 14 20.34 4.78 -6.09
N GLY A 15 21.30 5.61 -5.71
CA GLY A 15 22.30 6.16 -6.63
C GLY A 15 21.81 7.36 -7.43
N GLU A 16 22.69 7.84 -8.30
CA GLU A 16 22.40 8.89 -9.26
C GLU A 16 21.71 8.29 -10.48
N LEU A 17 20.52 8.80 -10.82
CA LEU A 17 19.68 8.22 -11.87
C LEU A 17 19.51 9.22 -13.03
N PRO A 18 19.78 8.82 -14.29
CA PRO A 18 19.49 9.65 -15.44
C PRO A 18 17.99 9.94 -15.55
N VAL A 19 17.66 11.21 -15.77
CA VAL A 19 16.28 11.70 -15.84
C VAL A 19 15.67 11.48 -17.22
N ARG A 20 14.45 10.95 -17.22
CA ARG A 20 13.56 10.84 -18.38
C ARG A 20 12.22 11.50 -18.05
N LYS A 21 11.49 11.91 -19.09
CA LYS A 21 10.09 12.32 -18.91
C LYS A 21 9.20 11.07 -18.73
N GLY A 22 7.98 11.29 -18.24
CA GLY A 22 6.92 10.29 -18.20
C GLY A 22 6.79 9.53 -19.51
N LEU A 23 6.47 8.25 -19.44
CA LEU A 23 6.46 7.33 -20.58
C LEU A 23 5.43 6.23 -20.39
N THR A 24 4.95 5.68 -21.51
CA THR A 24 4.13 4.48 -21.55
C THR A 24 4.97 3.32 -22.06
N VAL A 25 5.08 2.25 -21.28
CA VAL A 25 5.69 0.98 -21.69
C VAL A 25 4.62 0.15 -22.38
N THR A 26 4.84 -0.22 -23.64
CA THR A 26 3.86 -0.96 -24.48
C THR A 26 4.43 -2.25 -25.06
N GLU A 27 5.64 -2.64 -24.68
CA GLU A 27 6.31 -3.84 -25.17
C GLU A 27 6.50 -4.83 -24.02
N ASP A 28 5.98 -6.05 -24.20
CA ASP A 28 6.08 -7.09 -23.18
C ASP A 28 7.53 -7.46 -22.88
N GLY A 29 7.83 -7.76 -21.62
CA GLY A 29 9.18 -8.11 -21.20
C GLY A 29 10.14 -6.92 -21.13
N THR A 30 9.64 -5.69 -21.29
CA THR A 30 10.47 -4.49 -21.13
C THR A 30 11.09 -4.47 -19.73
N VAL A 31 12.39 -4.13 -19.68
CA VAL A 31 13.09 -3.85 -18.43
C VAL A 31 13.41 -2.37 -18.36
N LEU A 32 12.78 -1.66 -17.43
CA LEU A 32 13.07 -0.28 -17.08
C LEU A 32 13.88 -0.26 -15.79
N ALA A 33 15.15 0.11 -15.88
CA ALA A 33 16.03 0.14 -14.72
C ALA A 33 16.92 1.37 -14.65
N ASP A 34 17.33 1.72 -13.43
CA ASP A 34 18.33 2.75 -13.12
C ASP A 34 18.03 4.11 -13.77
N VAL A 35 16.80 4.59 -13.59
CA VAL A 35 16.31 5.85 -14.18
C VAL A 35 15.43 6.63 -13.22
N GLU A 36 15.45 7.95 -13.34
CA GLU A 36 14.41 8.82 -12.75
C GLU A 36 13.40 9.17 -13.84
N ILE A 37 12.12 8.94 -13.58
CA ILE A 37 11.01 9.34 -14.44
C ILE A 37 10.32 10.56 -13.81
N ARG A 38 10.24 11.65 -14.57
CA ARG A 38 9.48 12.85 -14.21
C ARG A 38 8.18 12.92 -15.00
N GLY A 39 7.07 12.68 -14.31
CA GLY A 39 5.74 12.45 -14.87
C GLY A 39 5.30 11.00 -14.69
N GLN A 40 4.05 10.72 -15.05
CA GLN A 40 3.46 9.39 -14.89
C GLN A 40 4.19 8.34 -15.74
N LEU A 41 4.43 7.18 -15.14
CA LEU A 41 4.84 5.95 -15.81
C LEU A 41 3.61 5.05 -15.97
N THR A 42 3.22 4.76 -17.20
CA THR A 42 2.13 3.82 -17.49
C THR A 42 2.73 2.52 -18.03
N ILE A 43 2.32 1.38 -17.49
CA ILE A 43 2.75 0.04 -17.90
C ILE A 43 1.57 -0.65 -18.57
N ASP A 44 1.55 -0.62 -19.90
CA ASP A 44 0.53 -1.19 -20.78
C ASP A 44 1.11 -2.38 -21.56
N ALA A 45 1.78 -3.28 -20.83
CA ALA A 45 2.47 -4.45 -21.36
C ALA A 45 2.71 -5.48 -20.26
N ASP A 46 2.80 -6.76 -20.64
CA ASP A 46 2.99 -7.87 -19.72
C ASP A 46 4.47 -8.13 -19.42
N ARG A 47 4.77 -8.80 -18.31
CA ARG A 47 6.12 -9.27 -17.93
C ARG A 47 7.15 -8.15 -17.83
N VAL A 48 6.71 -6.92 -17.54
CA VAL A 48 7.58 -5.75 -17.41
C VAL A 48 8.31 -5.79 -16.07
N VAL A 49 9.59 -5.41 -16.06
CA VAL A 49 10.38 -5.24 -14.85
C VAL A 49 10.74 -3.77 -14.69
N VAL A 50 10.37 -3.18 -13.55
CA VAL A 50 10.77 -1.86 -13.09
C VAL A 50 11.69 -2.04 -11.88
N ARG A 51 12.96 -1.68 -12.00
CA ARG A 51 13.96 -1.90 -10.94
C ARG A 51 14.82 -0.68 -10.71
N ASN A 52 14.99 -0.27 -9.46
CA ASN A 52 15.81 0.90 -9.13
C ASN A 52 15.37 2.16 -9.91
N VAL A 53 14.07 2.41 -9.91
CA VAL A 53 13.46 3.56 -10.60
C VAL A 53 12.95 4.56 -9.58
N ARG A 54 13.24 5.83 -9.79
CA ARG A 54 12.59 6.93 -9.07
C ARG A 54 11.51 7.53 -9.96
N VAL A 55 10.26 7.51 -9.53
CA VAL A 55 9.16 8.21 -10.22
C VAL A 55 8.75 9.40 -9.39
N VAL A 56 8.76 10.59 -10.00
CA VAL A 56 8.21 11.82 -9.42
C VAL A 56 7.14 12.33 -10.38
N SER A 57 5.88 12.28 -9.98
CA SER A 57 4.75 12.51 -10.87
C SER A 57 3.70 13.41 -10.24
N GLU A 58 3.25 14.42 -11.00
CA GLU A 58 2.03 15.19 -10.73
C GLU A 58 0.84 14.65 -11.57
N GLY A 59 0.99 13.46 -12.15
CA GLY A 59 -0.05 12.79 -12.91
C GLY A 59 -1.17 12.24 -12.00
N TYR A 60 -2.21 11.69 -12.62
CA TYR A 60 -3.29 11.05 -11.87
C TYR A 60 -2.78 9.87 -11.04
N TYR A 61 -1.76 9.16 -11.56
CA TYR A 61 -0.95 8.19 -10.83
C TYR A 61 0.55 8.53 -10.94
N ALA A 62 1.38 8.03 -10.02
CA ALA A 62 2.82 7.98 -10.28
C ALA A 62 3.16 6.80 -11.21
N ILE A 63 2.72 5.60 -10.85
CA ILE A 63 2.72 4.42 -11.72
C ILE A 63 1.30 3.86 -11.87
N LEU A 64 0.86 3.64 -13.12
CA LEU A 64 -0.35 2.89 -13.44
C LEU A 64 0.04 1.59 -14.17
N VAL A 65 -0.43 0.46 -13.66
CA VAL A 65 -0.19 -0.87 -14.23
C VAL A 65 -1.47 -1.44 -14.84
N SER A 66 -1.49 -1.62 -16.15
CA SER A 66 -2.58 -2.29 -16.88
C SER A 66 -2.20 -3.70 -17.34
N GLY A 67 -0.91 -3.98 -17.50
CA GLY A 67 -0.40 -5.31 -17.85
C GLY A 67 -0.32 -6.27 -16.67
N ARG A 68 0.06 -7.52 -16.95
CA ARG A 68 0.20 -8.62 -15.98
C ARG A 68 1.64 -9.06 -15.80
N ASP A 69 1.91 -9.82 -14.74
CA ASP A 69 3.24 -10.31 -14.39
C ASP A 69 4.29 -9.18 -14.26
N VAL A 70 3.86 -8.00 -13.81
CA VAL A 70 4.75 -6.83 -13.66
C VAL A 70 5.51 -6.93 -12.34
N LEU A 71 6.82 -6.78 -12.38
CA LEU A 71 7.68 -6.69 -11.19
C LEU A 71 8.11 -5.25 -10.99
N ILE A 72 7.84 -4.68 -9.81
CA ILE A 72 8.33 -3.36 -9.39
C ILE A 72 9.15 -3.55 -8.14
N GLU A 73 10.45 -3.22 -8.18
CA GLU A 73 11.30 -3.40 -7.01
C GLU A 73 12.36 -2.31 -6.84
N ASP A 74 12.79 -2.13 -5.59
CA ASP A 74 13.85 -1.18 -5.21
C ASP A 74 13.60 0.23 -5.73
N SER A 75 12.34 0.67 -5.73
CA SER A 75 11.92 1.89 -6.46
C SER A 75 11.28 2.90 -5.52
N THR A 76 11.48 4.19 -5.80
CA THR A 76 10.86 5.30 -5.06
C THR A 76 9.75 5.90 -5.91
N LEU A 77 8.56 6.05 -5.34
CA LEU A 77 7.38 6.57 -6.01
C LEU A 77 6.88 7.78 -5.21
N THR A 78 7.00 8.95 -5.80
CA THR A 78 6.46 10.19 -5.26
C THR A 78 5.37 10.68 -6.18
N GLY A 79 4.12 10.52 -5.76
CA GLY A 79 2.99 11.21 -6.36
C GLY A 79 2.96 12.69 -6.00
N GLY A 80 1.96 13.38 -6.53
CA GLY A 80 1.68 14.78 -6.23
C GLY A 80 0.40 14.93 -5.40
N PRO A 81 0.13 16.13 -4.86
CA PRO A 81 -1.07 16.37 -4.06
C PRO A 81 -2.36 16.08 -4.81
N GLU A 82 -2.40 16.20 -6.14
CA GLU A 82 -3.57 15.86 -6.95
C GLU A 82 -3.55 14.44 -7.53
N SER A 83 -2.52 13.66 -7.23
CA SER A 83 -2.44 12.24 -7.62
C SER A 83 -3.40 11.42 -6.76
N THR A 84 -4.21 10.60 -7.42
CA THR A 84 -5.11 9.66 -6.76
C THR A 84 -4.34 8.56 -6.04
N ALA A 85 -3.28 8.01 -6.64
CA ALA A 85 -2.42 7.04 -5.96
C ALA A 85 -0.98 7.09 -6.48
N SER A 86 -0.01 6.69 -5.66
CA SER A 86 1.38 6.58 -6.12
C SER A 86 1.58 5.33 -6.99
N LEU A 87 0.96 4.21 -6.63
CA LEU A 87 0.93 2.99 -7.44
C LEU A 87 -0.50 2.47 -7.53
N ALA A 88 -0.96 2.16 -8.73
CA ALA A 88 -2.26 1.52 -8.93
C ALA A 88 -2.18 0.41 -9.99
N ALA A 89 -2.90 -0.68 -9.74
CA ALA A 89 -3.32 -1.60 -10.79
C ALA A 89 -4.66 -1.11 -11.37
N ALA A 90 -4.74 -1.02 -12.70
CA ALA A 90 -6.01 -0.88 -13.42
C ALA A 90 -6.76 -2.22 -13.43
N GLU A 91 -8.02 -2.21 -13.89
CA GLU A 91 -8.81 -3.44 -14.07
C GLU A 91 -8.06 -4.44 -14.96
N GLY A 92 -7.79 -5.64 -14.44
CA GLY A 92 -7.02 -6.69 -15.11
C GLY A 92 -5.49 -6.55 -14.99
N GLY A 93 -4.98 -5.44 -14.46
CA GLY A 93 -3.58 -5.22 -14.17
C GLY A 93 -3.13 -6.00 -12.93
N GLN A 94 -1.87 -6.44 -12.93
CA GLN A 94 -1.32 -7.25 -11.84
C GLN A 94 0.17 -6.98 -11.65
N PHE A 95 0.58 -6.77 -10.40
CA PHE A 95 1.99 -6.56 -10.06
C PHE A 95 2.44 -7.31 -8.80
N VAL A 96 3.75 -7.56 -8.76
CA VAL A 96 4.50 -7.81 -7.53
C VAL A 96 5.38 -6.59 -7.26
N ALA A 97 5.10 -5.89 -6.18
CA ALA A 97 5.81 -4.70 -5.72
C ALA A 97 6.60 -5.03 -4.45
N ARG A 98 7.90 -4.73 -4.41
CA ARG A 98 8.70 -4.94 -3.20
C ARG A 98 9.82 -3.94 -2.96
N ARG A 99 10.12 -3.66 -1.70
CA ARG A 99 11.16 -2.69 -1.29
C ARG A 99 10.92 -1.31 -1.91
N LEU A 100 9.66 -0.89 -1.92
CA LEU A 100 9.27 0.42 -2.42
C LEU A 100 9.29 1.46 -1.31
N ASP A 101 9.67 2.68 -1.67
CA ASP A 101 9.44 3.90 -0.88
C ASP A 101 8.32 4.69 -1.59
N VAL A 102 7.17 4.87 -0.93
CA VAL A 102 5.94 5.37 -1.56
C VAL A 102 5.37 6.54 -0.76
N SER A 103 5.19 7.68 -1.41
CA SER A 103 4.71 8.90 -0.76
C SER A 103 4.00 9.90 -1.70
N GLY A 104 3.38 10.92 -1.11
CA GLY A 104 3.03 12.16 -1.80
C GLY A 104 1.73 12.18 -2.59
N ALA A 105 1.08 11.05 -2.86
CA ALA A 105 -0.27 10.98 -3.43
C ALA A 105 -1.37 10.95 -2.35
N GLU A 106 -2.64 11.04 -2.77
CA GLU A 106 -3.78 10.82 -1.86
C GLU A 106 -3.72 9.41 -1.27
N ASP A 107 -3.64 8.38 -2.10
CA ASP A 107 -3.39 7.01 -1.67
C ASP A 107 -1.95 6.56 -1.94
N GLY A 108 -1.45 5.65 -1.12
CA GLY A 108 -0.15 5.03 -1.38
C GLY A 108 -0.24 4.04 -2.53
N VAL A 109 -0.86 2.88 -2.29
CA VAL A 109 -0.91 1.77 -3.24
C VAL A 109 -2.33 1.21 -3.35
N ARG A 110 -2.85 1.13 -4.59
CA ARG A 110 -4.12 0.47 -4.90
C ARG A 110 -3.87 -0.87 -5.60
N LEU A 111 -4.17 -1.97 -4.92
CA LEU A 111 -3.99 -3.32 -5.41
C LEU A 111 -5.25 -3.80 -6.13
N ALA A 112 -5.04 -4.62 -7.16
CA ALA A 112 -6.09 -5.42 -7.79
C ALA A 112 -5.92 -6.90 -7.41
N ASP A 113 -6.60 -7.80 -8.13
CA ASP A 113 -6.48 -9.24 -7.94
C ASP A 113 -5.02 -9.70 -8.11
N ASP A 114 -4.63 -10.68 -7.28
CA ASP A 114 -3.31 -11.33 -7.31
C ASP A 114 -2.09 -10.37 -7.23
N CYS A 115 -2.31 -9.14 -6.74
CA CYS A 115 -1.24 -8.17 -6.52
C CYS A 115 -0.52 -8.41 -5.19
N VAL A 116 0.78 -8.13 -5.15
CA VAL A 116 1.60 -8.26 -3.95
C VAL A 116 2.30 -6.93 -3.64
N LEU A 117 2.24 -6.50 -2.39
CA LEU A 117 3.07 -5.44 -1.83
C LEU A 117 3.86 -6.01 -0.65
N ALA A 118 5.18 -6.09 -0.80
CA ALA A 118 6.06 -6.70 0.19
C ALA A 118 7.21 -5.78 0.61
N ASP A 119 7.60 -5.85 1.89
CA ASP A 119 8.82 -5.21 2.40
C ASP A 119 8.96 -3.72 1.99
N SER A 120 7.87 -2.97 1.92
CA SER A 120 7.82 -1.60 1.41
C SER A 120 7.44 -0.60 2.50
N PHE A 121 7.71 0.68 2.25
CA PHE A 121 7.40 1.80 3.14
C PHE A 121 6.42 2.75 2.45
N VAL A 122 5.21 2.86 2.99
CA VAL A 122 4.16 3.77 2.53
C VAL A 122 3.94 4.84 3.60
N HIS A 123 4.15 6.11 3.26
CA HIS A 123 4.12 7.22 4.21
C HIS A 123 3.85 8.56 3.54
N ASP A 124 3.68 9.62 4.35
CA ASP A 124 3.60 11.01 3.90
C ASP A 124 2.66 11.22 2.70
N LEU A 125 1.44 10.69 2.82
CA LEU A 125 0.35 10.92 1.88
C LEU A 125 0.00 12.42 1.86
N SER A 126 -0.45 12.94 0.72
CA SER A 126 -0.60 14.39 0.50
C SER A 126 -1.62 15.07 1.41
N GLY A 127 -2.61 14.34 1.91
CA GLY A 127 -3.69 14.89 2.75
C GLY A 127 -4.51 15.97 2.04
N GLY A 128 -5.41 16.60 2.78
CA GLY A 128 -6.22 17.74 2.31
C GLY A 128 -7.65 17.69 2.86
N ASP A 129 -8.30 18.85 2.96
CA ASP A 129 -9.66 18.95 3.49
C ASP A 129 -10.63 18.06 2.69
N GLY A 130 -11.26 17.10 3.37
CA GLY A 130 -12.26 16.21 2.79
C GLY A 130 -11.70 15.06 1.94
N ARG A 131 -10.39 14.81 1.96
CA ARG A 131 -9.78 13.66 1.28
C ARG A 131 -9.87 12.39 2.12
N HIS A 132 -9.96 11.26 1.44
CA HIS A 132 -10.06 9.93 2.05
C HIS A 132 -8.76 9.19 1.76
N ASN A 133 -7.70 9.58 2.47
CA ASN A 133 -6.39 9.00 2.23
C ASN A 133 -6.33 7.57 2.73
N ASP A 134 -5.90 6.65 1.88
CA ASP A 134 -5.63 5.28 2.25
C ASP A 134 -4.16 4.92 1.95
N GLY A 135 -3.45 4.39 2.95
CA GLY A 135 -2.08 3.92 2.73
C GLY A 135 -2.05 2.82 1.67
N VAL A 136 -2.86 1.79 1.86
CA VAL A 136 -2.99 0.68 0.91
C VAL A 136 -4.46 0.27 0.78
N THR A 137 -4.95 0.05 -0.44
CA THR A 137 -6.31 -0.45 -0.69
C THR A 137 -6.31 -1.73 -1.54
N ALA A 138 -7.28 -2.61 -1.28
CA ALA A 138 -7.53 -3.82 -2.08
C ALA A 138 -9.01 -4.27 -2.05
N ASP A 139 -9.94 -3.35 -1.80
CA ASP A 139 -11.38 -3.64 -1.72
C ASP A 139 -11.94 -4.15 -3.04
N GLY A 140 -12.79 -5.18 -2.97
CA GLY A 140 -13.33 -5.84 -4.17
C GLY A 140 -12.34 -6.71 -4.94
N HIS A 141 -11.15 -6.96 -4.38
CA HIS A 141 -10.10 -7.76 -5.00
C HIS A 141 -9.67 -8.96 -4.15
N SER A 142 -9.23 -10.02 -4.82
CA SER A 142 -8.88 -11.31 -4.22
C SER A 142 -7.48 -11.80 -4.57
N GLY A 143 -6.90 -12.65 -3.73
CA GLY A 143 -5.56 -13.22 -3.96
C GLY A 143 -4.40 -12.27 -3.65
N TRP A 144 -4.68 -11.07 -3.13
CA TRP A 144 -3.65 -10.10 -2.80
C TRP A 144 -2.86 -10.45 -1.53
N SER A 145 -1.64 -9.91 -1.45
CA SER A 145 -0.76 -10.06 -0.28
C SER A 145 -0.09 -8.75 0.08
N ILE A 146 -0.27 -8.31 1.33
CA ILE A 146 0.34 -7.12 1.91
C ILE A 146 1.21 -7.59 3.09
N THR A 147 2.52 -7.74 2.87
CA THR A 147 3.42 -8.43 3.80
C THR A 147 4.66 -7.66 4.18
N GLY A 148 4.98 -7.62 5.47
CA GLY A 148 6.26 -7.07 5.94
C GLY A 148 6.47 -5.57 5.66
N ASN A 149 5.42 -4.82 5.37
CA ASN A 149 5.50 -3.40 5.05
C ASN A 149 5.49 -2.53 6.31
N THR A 150 5.89 -1.28 6.16
CA THR A 150 5.50 -0.18 7.06
C THR A 150 4.48 0.69 6.33
N ILE A 151 3.29 0.84 6.91
CA ILE A 151 2.18 1.59 6.31
C ILE A 151 1.70 2.63 7.32
N LEU A 152 1.98 3.89 7.02
CA LEU A 152 1.76 5.01 7.92
C LEU A 152 0.89 6.08 7.25
N ASN A 153 -0.29 6.32 7.82
CA ASN A 153 -1.18 7.39 7.37
C ASN A 153 -1.38 8.43 8.49
N ALA A 154 -0.71 9.58 8.41
CA ALA A 154 -0.81 10.60 9.46
C ALA A 154 -2.18 11.32 9.53
N HIS A 155 -3.07 11.10 8.55
CA HIS A 155 -4.36 11.75 8.47
C HIS A 155 -5.43 11.03 9.32
N ASP A 156 -6.51 11.74 9.65
CA ASP A 156 -7.64 11.21 10.44
C ASP A 156 -8.75 10.60 9.57
N GLN A 157 -8.55 10.60 8.24
CA GLN A 157 -9.34 9.90 7.23
C GLN A 157 -8.41 9.30 6.16
N THR A 158 -8.74 8.16 5.55
CA THR A 158 -9.74 7.17 6.00
C THR A 158 -9.04 6.03 6.71
N ALA A 159 -8.07 5.34 6.09
CA ALA A 159 -7.39 4.23 6.73
C ALA A 159 -5.88 4.16 6.47
N ALA A 160 -5.14 3.43 7.31
CA ALA A 160 -3.81 2.97 6.89
C ALA A 160 -3.94 1.83 5.85
N VAL A 161 -4.88 0.90 6.06
CA VAL A 161 -5.22 -0.17 5.12
C VAL A 161 -6.73 -0.29 4.98
N TRP A 162 -7.26 -0.18 3.77
CA TRP A 162 -8.68 -0.44 3.45
C TRP A 162 -8.81 -1.72 2.62
N VAL A 163 -9.47 -2.74 3.17
CA VAL A 163 -9.63 -4.05 2.52
C VAL A 163 -10.94 -4.70 2.92
N GLY A 164 -11.57 -5.44 2.00
CA GLY A 164 -12.71 -6.29 2.33
C GLY A 164 -14.09 -5.66 2.19
N ASP A 165 -14.23 -4.42 1.71
CA ASP A 165 -15.55 -3.79 1.57
C ASP A 165 -16.41 -4.49 0.51
N ALA A 166 -17.39 -5.28 0.98
CA ALA A 166 -18.30 -6.06 0.15
C ALA A 166 -19.08 -5.25 -0.90
N ARG A 167 -19.17 -3.91 -0.74
CA ARG A 167 -19.81 -3.04 -1.74
C ARG A 167 -19.07 -3.02 -3.08
N TYR A 168 -17.78 -3.33 -3.08
CA TYR A 168 -16.92 -3.36 -4.27
C TYR A 168 -16.76 -4.78 -4.85
N GLY A 169 -17.26 -5.80 -4.16
CA GLY A 169 -17.21 -7.20 -4.58
C GLY A 169 -16.50 -8.10 -3.57
N PRO A 170 -16.42 -9.42 -3.87
CA PRO A 170 -15.72 -10.37 -3.01
C PRO A 170 -14.25 -9.99 -2.85
N SER A 171 -13.72 -10.14 -1.64
CA SER A 171 -12.33 -9.80 -1.36
C SER A 171 -11.69 -10.88 -0.51
N SER A 172 -10.44 -11.22 -0.81
CA SER A 172 -9.70 -12.21 -0.03
C SER A 172 -8.20 -11.95 -0.13
N GLY A 173 -7.50 -12.10 0.98
CA GLY A 173 -6.08 -11.82 1.00
C GLY A 173 -5.48 -11.81 2.38
N VAL A 174 -4.17 -11.58 2.40
CA VAL A 174 -3.37 -11.66 3.62
C VAL A 174 -2.71 -10.32 3.90
N LEU A 175 -3.03 -9.76 5.07
CA LEU A 175 -2.33 -8.65 5.70
C LEU A 175 -1.49 -9.25 6.83
N GLU A 176 -0.21 -9.51 6.55
CA GLU A 176 0.65 -10.23 7.47
C GLU A 176 1.95 -9.49 7.78
N GLY A 177 2.20 -9.31 9.07
CA GLY A 177 3.53 -8.95 9.50
C GLY A 177 3.97 -7.51 9.23
N ASN A 178 3.01 -6.63 9.00
CA ASN A 178 3.25 -5.22 8.72
C ASN A 178 3.36 -4.41 10.02
N LEU A 179 4.01 -3.26 9.95
CA LEU A 179 3.88 -2.17 10.91
C LEU A 179 2.83 -1.21 10.36
N ILE A 180 1.71 -1.05 11.06
CA ILE A 180 0.57 -0.28 10.59
C ILE A 180 0.26 0.80 11.60
N GLY A 181 0.04 2.04 11.16
CA GLY A 181 -0.33 3.12 12.05
C GLY A 181 -0.98 4.29 11.33
N GLY A 182 -1.92 4.92 12.02
CA GLY A 182 -2.65 6.07 11.54
C GLY A 182 -3.94 5.76 10.78
N GLY A 183 -4.42 6.76 10.04
CA GLY A 183 -5.75 6.81 9.44
C GLY A 183 -6.85 7.17 10.45
N GLY A 184 -8.08 7.24 9.96
CA GLY A 184 -9.26 7.17 10.81
C GLY A 184 -9.32 5.82 11.54
N TYR A 185 -9.01 4.75 10.80
CA TYR A 185 -8.76 3.41 11.35
C TYR A 185 -7.48 2.82 10.76
N SER A 186 -6.72 2.02 11.52
CA SER A 186 -5.56 1.33 10.94
C SER A 186 -5.97 0.29 9.90
N VAL A 187 -7.05 -0.46 10.17
CA VAL A 187 -7.67 -1.38 9.21
C VAL A 187 -9.12 -0.97 9.04
N TYR A 188 -9.55 -0.72 7.81
CA TYR A 188 -10.95 -0.45 7.52
C TYR A 188 -11.49 -1.58 6.66
N ALA A 189 -12.58 -2.21 7.10
CA ALA A 189 -13.25 -3.28 6.34
C ALA A 189 -14.41 -2.78 5.47
N GLY A 190 -14.65 -1.47 5.46
CA GLY A 190 -15.73 -0.81 4.74
C GLY A 190 -17.15 -1.14 5.25
N PRO A 191 -18.14 -0.26 5.05
CA PRO A 191 -19.47 -0.41 5.63
C PRO A 191 -20.30 -1.57 5.02
N GLY A 192 -19.84 -2.19 3.93
CA GLY A 192 -20.37 -3.49 3.48
C GLY A 192 -20.06 -4.64 4.45
N GLY A 193 -19.07 -4.45 5.34
CA GLY A 193 -18.47 -5.50 6.15
C GLY A 193 -17.51 -6.36 5.33
N ALA A 194 -16.57 -7.02 6.01
CA ALA A 194 -15.65 -7.96 5.36
C ALA A 194 -16.39 -9.24 4.91
N ASP A 195 -16.47 -9.49 3.59
CA ASP A 195 -17.21 -10.61 2.95
C ASP A 195 -16.53 -12.00 3.08
N GLY A 196 -15.74 -12.20 4.13
CA GLY A 196 -14.95 -13.42 4.36
C GLY A 196 -13.62 -13.45 3.58
N GLY A 197 -12.68 -14.31 4.00
CA GLY A 197 -11.41 -14.52 3.30
C GLY A 197 -10.29 -13.52 3.62
N ILE A 198 -10.54 -12.52 4.47
CA ILE A 198 -9.52 -11.57 4.93
C ILE A 198 -8.74 -12.16 6.11
N GLN A 199 -7.42 -12.18 6.01
CA GLN A 199 -6.53 -12.67 7.06
C GLN A 199 -5.61 -11.56 7.56
N VAL A 200 -5.91 -11.01 8.73
CA VAL A 200 -5.09 -10.01 9.43
C VAL A 200 -4.31 -10.70 10.54
N ARG A 201 -3.02 -10.97 10.32
CA ARG A 201 -2.23 -11.71 11.30
C ARG A 201 -0.79 -11.24 11.48
N ASP A 202 -0.27 -11.45 12.68
CA ASP A 202 1.14 -11.16 13.03
C ASP A 202 1.59 -9.70 12.76
N ASN A 203 0.64 -8.76 12.63
CA ASN A 203 0.94 -7.35 12.42
C ASN A 203 1.25 -6.65 13.74
N ALA A 204 2.01 -5.56 13.65
CA ALA A 204 2.25 -4.64 14.75
C ALA A 204 1.56 -3.31 14.48
N PHE A 205 0.75 -2.85 15.44
CA PHE A 205 -0.01 -1.61 15.35
C PHE A 205 0.70 -0.49 16.13
N SER A 206 0.98 0.63 15.47
CA SER A 206 1.76 1.73 16.04
C SER A 206 0.85 2.87 16.50
N THR A 207 1.08 3.31 17.73
CA THR A 207 0.47 4.49 18.33
C THR A 207 1.17 5.79 17.93
N ARG A 208 2.02 5.78 16.89
CA ARG A 208 2.82 6.94 16.45
C ARG A 208 2.01 8.20 16.22
N PHE A 209 0.82 8.07 15.65
CA PHE A 209 -0.07 9.20 15.35
C PHE A 209 -1.24 9.31 16.32
N TRP A 210 -1.81 8.17 16.71
CA TRP A 210 -2.99 8.11 17.57
C TRP A 210 -2.83 7.01 18.63
N PRO A 211 -3.28 7.20 19.88
CA PRO A 211 -3.16 6.18 20.94
C PRO A 211 -3.79 4.84 20.58
N SER A 212 -4.82 4.83 19.73
CA SER A 212 -5.54 3.63 19.30
C SER A 212 -5.07 3.11 17.94
N SER A 213 -3.88 3.48 17.47
CA SER A 213 -3.34 3.22 16.11
C SER A 213 -4.15 3.87 14.98
N GLY A 214 -5.40 4.30 15.19
CA GLY A 214 -6.17 5.18 14.30
C GLY A 214 -6.91 6.24 15.11
N HIS A 215 -7.37 7.30 14.45
CA HIS A 215 -8.07 8.41 15.11
C HIS A 215 -9.33 7.93 15.85
N TRP A 216 -10.08 7.02 15.23
CA TRP A 216 -11.32 6.44 15.76
C TRP A 216 -11.12 5.04 16.36
N GLY A 217 -10.05 4.34 15.99
CA GLY A 217 -9.72 3.02 16.54
C GLY A 217 -8.79 2.23 15.64
N VAL A 218 -8.47 1.01 16.07
CA VAL A 218 -7.62 0.08 15.29
C VAL A 218 -8.36 -0.37 14.03
N VAL A 219 -9.62 -0.78 14.18
CA VAL A 219 -10.40 -1.37 13.09
C VAL A 219 -11.85 -0.92 13.12
N ALA A 220 -12.51 -0.88 11.96
CA ALA A 220 -13.95 -0.71 11.85
C ALA A 220 -14.57 -1.60 10.76
N ASN A 221 -15.87 -1.88 10.93
CA ASN A 221 -16.70 -2.74 10.08
C ASN A 221 -16.18 -4.18 9.90
N TRP A 222 -15.45 -4.70 10.87
CA TRP A 222 -14.93 -6.04 10.83
C TRP A 222 -15.99 -7.09 11.17
N THR A 223 -16.04 -8.17 10.39
CA THR A 223 -16.86 -9.35 10.64
C THR A 223 -15.95 -10.54 10.92
N ALA A 224 -16.16 -11.26 12.03
CA ALA A 224 -15.31 -12.40 12.38
C ALA A 224 -15.61 -13.67 11.55
N GLU A 225 -16.84 -13.85 11.08
CA GLU A 225 -17.22 -15.00 10.28
C GLU A 225 -16.48 -14.99 8.93
N GLY A 226 -15.81 -16.10 8.59
CA GLY A 226 -15.04 -16.23 7.35
C GLY A 226 -13.71 -15.48 7.32
N ASN A 227 -13.42 -14.60 8.28
CA ASN A 227 -12.18 -13.83 8.36
C ASN A 227 -11.30 -14.29 9.54
N LEU A 228 -10.02 -13.93 9.51
CA LEU A 228 -9.06 -14.24 10.55
C LEU A 228 -8.44 -12.96 11.11
N TRP A 229 -8.49 -12.81 12.44
CA TRP A 229 -7.71 -11.84 13.18
C TRP A 229 -6.90 -12.56 14.26
N SER A 230 -5.58 -12.59 14.15
CA SER A 230 -4.76 -13.39 15.06
C SER A 230 -3.35 -12.88 15.24
N ALA A 231 -2.81 -12.99 16.46
CA ALA A 231 -1.41 -12.67 16.77
C ALA A 231 -0.96 -11.24 16.41
N ASN A 232 -1.91 -10.32 16.27
CA ASN A 232 -1.63 -8.90 16.12
C ASN A 232 -1.28 -8.29 17.48
N VAL A 233 -0.28 -7.41 17.53
CA VAL A 233 0.22 -6.80 18.76
C VAL A 233 0.41 -5.29 18.62
N TRP A 234 0.50 -4.58 19.74
CA TRP A 234 0.94 -3.18 19.74
C TRP A 234 2.45 -3.10 19.55
N ALA A 235 2.89 -2.26 18.62
CA ALA A 235 4.31 -2.04 18.29
C ALA A 235 5.03 -1.17 19.34
N ASP A 236 4.29 -0.23 19.91
CA ASP A 236 4.76 0.83 20.80
C ASP A 236 3.60 1.28 21.72
N GLY A 237 3.83 2.34 22.50
CA GLY A 237 2.84 2.87 23.42
C GLY A 237 2.70 2.08 24.73
N PRO A 238 1.72 2.45 25.59
CA PRO A 238 1.54 1.84 26.91
C PRO A 238 1.20 0.34 26.90
N GLU A 239 0.64 -0.14 25.79
CA GLU A 239 0.22 -1.54 25.60
C GLU A 239 1.21 -2.35 24.74
N MET A 240 2.43 -1.84 24.52
CA MET A 240 3.43 -2.49 23.67
C MET A 240 3.58 -3.98 23.96
N GLY A 241 3.46 -4.81 22.91
CA GLY A 241 3.55 -6.27 22.97
C GLY A 241 2.26 -6.98 23.38
N GLU A 242 1.26 -6.26 23.90
CA GLU A 242 -0.07 -6.81 24.17
C GLU A 242 -0.84 -7.07 22.87
N ARG A 243 -1.82 -7.96 22.94
CA ARG A 243 -2.64 -8.34 21.79
C ARG A 243 -3.61 -7.24 21.39
N VAL A 244 -3.69 -6.99 20.10
CA VAL A 244 -4.70 -6.14 19.48
C VAL A 244 -5.88 -7.02 19.07
N THR A 245 -7.09 -6.66 19.49
CA THR A 245 -8.34 -7.31 19.09
C THR A 245 -9.11 -6.43 18.11
N PRO A 246 -9.91 -7.02 17.21
CA PRO A 246 -10.78 -6.25 16.34
C PRO A 246 -11.98 -5.65 17.08
#